data_AF-A0A6P1TTR3-F1
#
_entry.id   AF-A0A6P1TTR3-F1
#
_cell.length_a   1.000
_cell.length_b   1.000
_cell.length_c   1.000
_cell.angle_alpha   90.00
_cell.angle_beta   90.00
_cell.angle_gamma   90.00
#
_symmetry.space_group_name_H-M   'P 1'
#
loop_
_entity.id
_entity.type
_entity.pdbx_description
1 polymer ?
#
loop_
_entity_poly.entity_id
_entity_poly.type
_entity_poly.pdbx_seq_one_letter_code
_entity_poly.pdbx_strand_id
1 'polypeptide(L)'
;MKQSVEMNVKAEEVTGEQEHYWRYIGYDECNYTYIPEGKELLKKFGDLKDSPYYFRTHFMFCTGNCHGTYKFGSTNIYTEDEDGNPVFDFTFYDKIIDAYLETGNKPFVELGFMPMDLVDKNYLNPVDGSWQAYNQYKEVGWTCPPKDYDKWHLLIEETIKHLASKYSMEEVNTWYFELWNEPDIFYWNGNPGEYCKLFDYTEHAFHAVLPEARLSGPAVTGIFEDGHAKKFFRFFLEHCRSGANYYTNQKGTRLDFITFHVKGGGFPFKIRAKKAVPSVESLVHQVK
;
A
#
# COMPACT_ATOMS: atom_id res chain seq x y z
N MET A 1 -5.97 -43.54 -9.93
CA MET A 1 -6.95 -44.25 -9.08
C MET A 1 -7.63 -43.22 -8.19
N LYS A 2 -8.97 -43.16 -8.15
CA LYS A 2 -9.68 -42.35 -7.16
C LYS A 2 -9.77 -43.18 -5.88
N GLN A 3 -9.02 -42.81 -4.85
CA GLN A 3 -9.21 -43.34 -3.50
C GLN A 3 -10.39 -42.60 -2.86
N SER A 4 -11.26 -43.35 -2.18
CA SER A 4 -12.31 -42.78 -1.34
C SER A 4 -11.69 -42.37 0.00
N VAL A 5 -12.05 -41.19 0.48
CA VAL A 5 -11.65 -40.69 1.81
C VAL A 5 -12.92 -40.46 2.62
N GLU A 6 -12.94 -40.99 3.84
CA GLU A 6 -14.01 -40.74 4.81
C GLU A 6 -13.67 -39.49 5.63
N MET A 7 -14.58 -38.52 5.67
CA MET A 7 -14.44 -37.30 6.46
C MET A 7 -15.52 -37.26 7.54
N ASN A 8 -15.09 -37.23 8.81
CA ASN A 8 -15.97 -37.13 9.97
C ASN A 8 -15.82 -35.74 10.60
N VAL A 9 -16.93 -35.00 10.72
CA VAL A 9 -16.97 -33.66 11.33
C VAL A 9 -17.87 -33.71 12.56
N LYS A 10 -17.34 -33.37 13.73
CA LYS A 10 -18.09 -33.29 14.98
C LYS A 10 -18.54 -31.84 15.21
N ALA A 11 -19.79 -31.53 14.87
CA ALA A 11 -20.30 -30.16 14.94
C ALA A 11 -20.48 -29.64 16.38
N GLU A 12 -20.52 -30.56 17.35
CA GLU A 12 -20.62 -30.29 18.78
C GLU A 12 -19.27 -29.95 19.45
N GLU A 13 -18.15 -30.19 18.77
CA GLU A 13 -16.79 -29.99 19.31
C GLU A 13 -16.19 -28.68 18.79
N VAL A 14 -16.20 -27.63 19.62
CA VAL A 14 -15.55 -26.35 19.29
C VAL A 14 -14.05 -26.44 19.58
N THR A 15 -13.22 -26.23 18.55
CA THR A 15 -11.74 -26.34 18.66
C THR A 15 -11.02 -24.99 18.62
N GLY A 16 -11.75 -23.90 18.33
CA GLY A 16 -11.22 -22.54 18.30
C GLY A 16 -12.09 -21.60 17.48
N GLU A 17 -11.66 -20.35 17.38
CA GLU A 17 -12.26 -19.35 16.50
C GLU A 17 -11.59 -19.40 15.13
N GLN A 18 -12.40 -19.47 14.06
CA GLN A 18 -11.91 -19.35 12.70
C GLN A 18 -12.01 -17.90 12.25
N GLU A 19 -10.95 -17.15 12.52
CA GLU A 19 -10.81 -15.77 12.08
C GLU A 19 -10.78 -15.67 10.55
N HIS A 20 -11.49 -14.65 10.03
CA HIS A 20 -11.66 -14.45 8.59
C HIS A 20 -10.51 -13.60 8.00
N TYR A 21 -9.30 -14.16 8.01
CA TYR A 21 -8.07 -13.48 7.57
C TYR A 21 -7.97 -13.25 6.05
N TRP A 22 -8.92 -13.75 5.26
CA TRP A 22 -8.94 -13.63 3.79
C TRP A 22 -9.64 -12.36 3.28
N ARG A 23 -10.17 -11.53 4.18
CA ARG A 23 -11.03 -10.37 3.84
C ARG A 23 -10.26 -9.15 3.36
N TYR A 24 -9.22 -9.36 2.56
CA TYR A 24 -8.37 -8.30 2.00
C TYR A 24 -8.34 -8.42 0.47
N ILE A 25 -8.66 -7.32 -0.20
CA ILE A 25 -8.73 -7.23 -1.66
C ILE A 25 -7.88 -6.04 -2.10
N GLY A 26 -7.13 -6.20 -3.19
CA GLY A 26 -6.34 -5.09 -3.72
C GLY A 26 -6.30 -5.03 -5.24
N TYR A 27 -6.12 -3.82 -5.75
CA TYR A 27 -6.04 -3.50 -7.18
C TYR A 27 -5.32 -2.17 -7.40
N ASP A 28 -4.96 -1.88 -8.65
CA ASP A 28 -4.07 -0.78 -8.97
C ASP A 28 -4.83 0.54 -9.19
N GLU A 29 -5.93 0.52 -9.92
CA GLU A 29 -6.61 1.70 -10.44
C GLU A 29 -7.59 2.33 -9.42
N CYS A 30 -7.07 3.15 -8.51
CA CYS A 30 -7.87 3.73 -7.43
C CYS A 30 -9.11 4.52 -7.90
N ASN A 31 -9.07 5.17 -9.06
CA ASN A 31 -10.23 5.92 -9.57
C ASN A 31 -11.39 5.02 -10.04
N TYR A 32 -11.18 3.72 -10.29
CA TYR A 32 -12.27 2.78 -10.57
C TYR A 32 -13.07 2.42 -9.32
N THR A 33 -12.63 2.82 -8.12
CA THR A 33 -13.35 2.55 -6.87
C THR A 33 -14.73 3.19 -6.84
N TYR A 34 -14.82 4.47 -7.22
CA TYR A 34 -16.03 5.27 -7.01
C TYR A 34 -16.95 5.37 -8.22
N ILE A 35 -16.57 4.79 -9.36
CA ILE A 35 -17.47 4.69 -10.52
C ILE A 35 -18.60 3.70 -10.22
N PRO A 36 -19.74 3.76 -10.95
CA PRO A 36 -20.89 2.90 -10.68
C PRO A 36 -20.56 1.40 -10.62
N GLU A 37 -19.75 0.91 -11.55
CA GLU A 37 -19.33 -0.50 -11.63
C GLU A 37 -18.42 -0.89 -10.46
N GLY A 38 -17.54 0.02 -10.03
CA GLY A 38 -16.70 -0.15 -8.85
C GLY A 38 -17.55 -0.31 -7.59
N LYS A 39 -18.48 0.62 -7.37
CA LYS A 39 -19.41 0.56 -6.23
C LYS A 39 -20.29 -0.68 -6.27
N GLU A 40 -20.75 -1.13 -7.45
CA GLU A 40 -21.50 -2.37 -7.59
C GLU A 40 -20.66 -3.58 -7.14
N LEU A 41 -19.38 -3.64 -7.53
CA LEU A 41 -18.48 -4.72 -7.12
C LEU A 41 -18.20 -4.67 -5.61
N LEU A 42 -17.91 -3.49 -5.05
CA LEU A 42 -17.69 -3.32 -3.61
C LEU A 42 -18.91 -3.74 -2.80
N LYS A 43 -20.13 -3.42 -3.27
CA LYS A 43 -21.37 -3.80 -2.60
C LYS A 43 -21.54 -5.32 -2.51
N LYS A 44 -21.09 -6.08 -3.52
CA LYS A 44 -21.11 -7.55 -3.49
C LYS A 44 -20.31 -8.10 -2.32
N PHE A 45 -19.16 -7.50 -1.98
CA PHE A 45 -18.36 -7.90 -0.82
C PHE A 45 -18.97 -7.44 0.50
N GLY A 46 -19.54 -6.23 0.54
CA GLY A 46 -20.25 -5.73 1.71
C GLY A 46 -21.49 -6.55 2.11
N ASP A 47 -22.14 -7.19 1.12
CA ASP A 47 -23.29 -8.07 1.32
C ASP A 47 -22.95 -9.50 1.74
N LEU A 48 -21.66 -9.88 1.76
CA LEU A 48 -21.25 -11.18 2.27
C LEU A 48 -21.43 -11.24 3.79
N LYS A 49 -21.76 -12.42 4.30
CA LYS A 49 -22.01 -12.65 5.74
C LYS A 49 -20.77 -12.41 6.61
N ASP A 50 -19.59 -12.44 6.01
CA ASP A 50 -18.33 -12.20 6.67
C ASP A 50 -17.79 -10.78 6.46
N SER A 51 -18.58 -9.82 5.95
CA SER A 51 -18.17 -8.41 5.88
C SER A 51 -17.80 -7.82 7.28
N PRO A 52 -17.01 -6.74 7.36
CA PRO A 52 -16.45 -5.94 6.27
C PRO A 52 -15.23 -6.60 5.59
N TYR A 53 -15.02 -6.25 4.31
CA TYR A 53 -13.76 -6.51 3.60
C TYR A 53 -12.90 -5.25 3.60
N TYR A 54 -11.58 -5.44 3.57
CA TYR A 54 -10.58 -4.38 3.51
C TYR A 54 -10.05 -4.23 2.08
N PHE A 55 -10.11 -3.02 1.53
CA PHE A 55 -9.68 -2.74 0.16
C PHE A 55 -8.42 -1.88 0.12
N ARG A 56 -7.41 -2.36 -0.60
CA ARG A 56 -6.11 -1.71 -0.80
C ARG A 56 -5.95 -1.29 -2.26
N THR A 57 -5.86 0.02 -2.50
CA THR A 57 -5.63 0.57 -3.85
C THR A 57 -4.36 1.36 -3.95
N HIS A 58 -3.72 1.34 -5.12
CA HIS A 58 -2.49 2.08 -5.37
C HIS A 58 -2.72 3.50 -5.88
N PHE A 59 -1.63 4.26 -5.93
CA PHE A 59 -1.58 5.62 -6.52
C PHE A 59 -2.48 6.63 -5.81
N MET A 60 -2.77 6.39 -4.52
CA MET A 60 -3.62 7.25 -3.70
C MET A 60 -3.10 8.67 -3.57
N PHE A 61 -1.79 8.89 -3.76
CA PHE A 61 -1.15 10.21 -3.69
C PHE A 61 -0.68 10.75 -5.04
N CYS A 62 -0.86 10.00 -6.13
CA CYS A 62 -0.32 10.42 -7.42
C CYS A 62 -1.07 11.61 -8.04
N THR A 63 -0.35 12.39 -8.84
CA THR A 63 -0.88 13.54 -9.58
C THR A 63 -1.21 13.16 -11.03
N GLY A 64 -2.40 13.53 -11.51
CA GLY A 64 -2.80 13.29 -12.88
C GLY A 64 -4.17 13.87 -13.22
N ASN A 65 -4.90 13.17 -14.07
CA ASN A 65 -6.21 13.61 -14.57
C ASN A 65 -7.39 13.14 -13.70
N CYS A 66 -7.10 12.51 -12.55
CA CYS A 66 -8.09 11.94 -11.63
C CYS A 66 -9.06 10.95 -12.30
N HIS A 67 -8.57 10.23 -13.32
CA HIS A 67 -9.30 9.18 -14.02
C HIS A 67 -8.46 7.90 -14.09
N GLY A 68 -9.12 6.77 -13.90
CA GLY A 68 -8.47 5.46 -13.90
C GLY A 68 -8.04 5.09 -15.31
N THR A 69 -6.80 4.67 -15.46
CA THR A 69 -6.27 4.08 -16.70
C THR A 69 -5.58 2.78 -16.36
N TYR A 70 -5.33 1.91 -17.34
CA TYR A 70 -4.65 0.64 -17.09
C TYR A 70 -3.39 0.84 -16.23
N LYS A 71 -3.37 0.18 -15.06
CA LYS A 71 -2.28 0.18 -14.09
C LYS A 71 -1.97 1.55 -13.45
N PHE A 72 -2.85 2.55 -13.52
CA PHE A 72 -2.59 3.88 -12.96
C PHE A 72 -3.84 4.62 -12.52
N GLY A 73 -3.73 5.36 -11.41
CA GLY A 73 -4.72 6.28 -10.89
C GLY A 73 -4.08 7.55 -10.34
N SER A 74 -4.91 8.52 -9.96
CA SER A 74 -4.46 9.76 -9.33
C SER A 74 -5.58 10.41 -8.52
N THR A 75 -5.21 11.13 -7.47
CA THR A 75 -6.15 11.88 -6.62
C THR A 75 -5.84 13.37 -6.58
N ASN A 76 -4.59 13.74 -6.89
CA ASN A 76 -4.06 15.10 -6.77
C ASN A 76 -4.15 15.63 -5.33
N ILE A 77 -4.03 14.75 -4.33
CA ILE A 77 -4.07 15.13 -2.91
C ILE A 77 -3.05 16.20 -2.53
N TYR A 78 -1.95 16.30 -3.28
CA TYR A 78 -0.87 17.26 -3.08
C TYR A 78 -0.45 17.88 -4.40
N THR A 79 -0.35 19.21 -4.40
CA THR A 79 0.35 20.02 -5.39
C THR A 79 1.10 21.15 -4.69
N GLU A 80 1.88 21.93 -5.43
CA GLU A 80 2.51 23.16 -4.93
C GLU A 80 1.98 24.40 -5.69
N ASP A 81 1.81 25.53 -4.99
CA ASP A 81 1.51 26.82 -5.61
C ASP A 81 2.76 27.45 -6.28
N GLU A 82 2.62 28.65 -6.85
CA GLU A 82 3.73 29.34 -7.54
C GLU A 82 4.92 29.66 -6.62
N ASP A 83 4.69 29.78 -5.31
CA ASP A 83 5.71 30.02 -4.30
C ASP A 83 6.29 28.71 -3.73
N GLY A 84 5.79 27.56 -4.19
CA GLY A 84 6.19 26.24 -3.74
C GLY A 84 5.53 25.81 -2.42
N ASN A 85 4.47 26.47 -1.97
CA ASN A 85 3.74 26.06 -0.78
C ASN A 85 2.84 24.85 -1.08
N PRO A 86 2.75 23.87 -0.16
CA PRO A 86 1.82 22.75 -0.28
C PRO A 86 0.35 23.19 -0.40
N VAL A 87 -0.35 22.61 -1.36
CA VAL A 87 -1.80 22.75 -1.57
C VAL A 87 -2.41 21.35 -1.53
N PHE A 88 -3.46 21.18 -0.71
CA PHE A 88 -4.12 19.90 -0.50
C PHE A 88 -5.54 19.89 -1.09
N ASP A 89 -5.87 18.86 -1.86
CA ASP A 89 -7.22 18.62 -2.38
C ASP A 89 -7.66 17.17 -2.17
N PHE A 90 -8.53 16.95 -1.19
CA PHE A 90 -9.03 15.62 -0.83
C PHE A 90 -10.20 15.15 -1.69
N THR A 91 -10.65 15.90 -2.70
CA THR A 91 -11.89 15.60 -3.45
C THR A 91 -11.94 14.19 -4.01
N PHE A 92 -10.88 13.73 -4.70
CA PHE A 92 -10.85 12.39 -5.29
C PHE A 92 -10.43 11.31 -4.30
N TYR A 93 -9.62 11.68 -3.30
CA TYR A 93 -9.27 10.80 -2.19
C TYR A 93 -10.53 10.39 -1.41
N ASP A 94 -11.37 11.37 -1.05
CA ASP A 94 -12.63 11.18 -0.37
C ASP A 94 -13.58 10.30 -1.17
N LYS A 95 -13.72 10.51 -2.49
CA LYS A 95 -14.57 9.67 -3.33
C LYS A 95 -14.23 8.19 -3.21
N ILE A 96 -12.94 7.85 -3.12
CA ILE A 96 -12.44 6.48 -2.99
C ILE A 96 -12.80 5.92 -1.61
N ILE A 97 -12.47 6.66 -0.55
CA ILE A 97 -12.75 6.22 0.83
C ILE A 97 -14.25 6.12 1.09
N ASP A 98 -15.03 7.11 0.67
CA ASP A 98 -16.50 7.13 0.77
C ASP A 98 -17.10 5.91 0.08
N ALA A 99 -16.61 5.54 -1.11
CA ALA A 99 -17.10 4.36 -1.83
C ALA A 99 -16.89 3.04 -1.06
N TYR A 100 -15.77 2.90 -0.33
CA TYR A 100 -15.57 1.74 0.55
C TYR A 100 -16.57 1.73 1.70
N LEU A 101 -16.69 2.84 2.42
CA LEU A 101 -17.52 2.94 3.62
C LEU A 101 -19.02 2.82 3.29
N GLU A 102 -19.50 3.51 2.25
CA GLU A 102 -20.89 3.45 1.78
C GLU A 102 -21.34 2.05 1.38
N THR A 103 -20.39 1.18 1.01
CA THR A 103 -20.67 -0.20 0.59
C THR A 103 -20.45 -1.22 1.71
N GLY A 104 -20.20 -0.78 2.95
CA GLY A 104 -20.01 -1.67 4.10
C GLY A 104 -18.61 -2.29 4.19
N ASN A 105 -17.63 -1.71 3.50
CA ASN A 105 -16.25 -2.13 3.48
C ASN A 105 -15.35 -1.13 4.22
N LYS A 106 -14.10 -1.49 4.45
CA LYS A 106 -13.10 -0.64 5.11
C LYS A 106 -11.87 -0.46 4.24
N PRO A 107 -11.15 0.66 4.35
CA PRO A 107 -9.92 0.84 3.60
C PRO A 107 -8.74 0.14 4.30
N PHE A 108 -7.85 -0.39 3.47
CA PHE A 108 -6.44 -0.61 3.77
C PHE A 108 -5.70 0.46 2.96
N VAL A 109 -5.33 1.55 3.60
CA VAL A 109 -4.82 2.76 2.95
C VAL A 109 -3.34 2.60 2.61
N GLU A 110 -3.01 2.69 1.33
CA GLU A 110 -1.64 2.91 0.89
C GLU A 110 -1.29 4.41 0.98
N LEU A 111 -0.22 4.72 1.70
CA LEU A 111 0.36 6.05 1.81
C LEU A 111 1.41 6.22 0.69
N GLY A 112 0.94 6.37 -0.55
CA GLY A 112 1.80 6.46 -1.72
C GLY A 112 1.03 6.49 -3.04
N PHE A 113 1.69 6.62 -4.18
CA PHE A 113 3.13 6.86 -4.35
C PHE A 113 3.46 8.37 -4.37
N MET A 114 4.57 8.80 -4.97
CA MET A 114 5.00 10.20 -4.89
C MET A 114 4.12 11.16 -5.71
N PRO A 115 3.57 12.25 -5.16
CA PRO A 115 2.95 13.33 -5.94
C PRO A 115 3.96 14.02 -6.86
N MET A 116 3.53 14.47 -8.06
CA MET A 116 4.43 15.01 -9.08
C MET A 116 5.26 16.21 -8.60
N ASP A 117 4.64 17.14 -7.88
CA ASP A 117 5.34 18.33 -7.41
C ASP A 117 6.38 18.01 -6.33
N LEU A 118 6.24 16.88 -5.63
CA LEU A 118 7.14 16.49 -4.55
C LEU A 118 8.29 15.59 -5.03
N VAL A 119 8.32 15.17 -6.29
CA VAL A 119 9.36 14.31 -6.86
C VAL A 119 10.76 14.95 -6.78
N ASP A 120 11.75 14.19 -6.28
CA ASP A 120 13.15 14.51 -6.53
C ASP A 120 13.52 14.18 -7.98
N LYS A 121 13.71 15.24 -8.78
CA LYS A 121 14.02 15.15 -10.20
C LYS A 121 15.40 14.53 -10.47
N ASN A 122 16.28 14.39 -9.48
CA ASN A 122 17.55 13.68 -9.63
C ASN A 122 17.34 12.17 -9.93
N TYR A 123 16.19 11.61 -9.55
CA TYR A 123 15.82 10.22 -9.84
C TYR A 123 15.13 10.06 -11.21
N LEU A 124 14.81 11.16 -11.88
CA LEU A 124 14.24 11.14 -13.22
C LEU A 124 15.40 11.04 -14.23
N ASN A 125 15.56 9.88 -14.86
CA ASN A 125 16.48 9.75 -15.99
C ASN A 125 15.88 10.49 -17.21
N PRO A 126 16.54 11.52 -17.78
CA PRO A 126 16.08 12.14 -19.01
C PRO A 126 16.29 11.16 -20.17
N VAL A 127 15.20 10.72 -20.81
CA VAL A 127 15.27 10.16 -22.16
C VAL A 127 15.16 11.35 -23.11
N ASP A 128 16.32 11.81 -23.61
CA ASP A 128 16.44 12.74 -24.73
C ASP A 128 15.83 14.15 -24.57
N GLY A 129 15.92 14.74 -23.37
CA GLY A 129 15.83 16.19 -23.18
C GLY A 129 14.44 16.84 -23.40
N SER A 130 13.38 16.07 -23.68
CA SER A 130 12.02 16.60 -23.78
C SER A 130 11.17 16.20 -22.57
N TRP A 131 10.86 17.17 -21.72
CA TRP A 131 9.96 16.99 -20.57
C TRP A 131 8.50 17.12 -21.02
N GLN A 132 7.87 16.01 -21.42
CA GLN A 132 6.41 15.94 -21.40
C GLN A 132 5.97 15.49 -20.00
N ALA A 133 5.91 16.46 -19.08
CA ALA A 133 5.84 16.23 -17.63
C ALA A 133 4.84 15.14 -17.18
N TYR A 134 3.66 15.07 -17.79
CA TYR A 134 2.63 14.09 -17.41
C TYR A 134 2.96 12.65 -17.80
N ASN A 135 3.33 12.41 -19.07
CA ASN A 135 3.60 11.05 -19.54
C ASN A 135 4.83 10.47 -18.81
N GLN A 136 5.88 11.25 -18.64
CA GLN A 136 7.08 10.79 -17.92
C GLN A 136 6.78 10.51 -16.44
N TYR A 137 6.00 11.37 -15.78
CA TYR A 137 5.62 11.14 -14.39
C TYR A 137 4.84 9.83 -14.23
N LYS A 138 3.85 9.58 -15.11
CA LYS A 138 3.08 8.33 -15.10
C LYS A 138 3.97 7.10 -15.32
N GLU A 139 5.02 7.20 -16.13
CA GLU A 139 5.93 6.07 -16.37
C GLU A 139 6.91 5.85 -15.21
N VAL A 140 7.51 6.91 -14.65
CA VAL A 140 8.61 6.76 -13.67
C VAL A 140 8.63 7.77 -12.52
N GLY A 141 7.85 8.84 -12.57
CA GLY A 141 7.95 9.90 -11.56
C GLY A 141 7.35 9.52 -10.20
N TRP A 142 6.26 8.77 -10.21
CA TRP A 142 5.61 8.33 -8.98
C TRP A 142 6.49 7.37 -8.14
N THR A 143 7.54 6.77 -8.71
CA THR A 143 8.46 5.84 -8.01
C THR A 143 9.60 6.56 -7.26
N CYS A 144 9.70 7.88 -7.42
CA CYS A 144 10.85 8.65 -6.93
C CYS A 144 10.73 8.99 -5.43
N PRO A 145 11.86 9.11 -4.70
CA PRO A 145 11.89 9.75 -3.38
C PRO A 145 11.41 11.22 -3.42
N PRO A 146 11.00 11.78 -2.28
CA PRO A 146 10.60 13.18 -2.21
C PRO A 146 11.83 14.11 -2.29
N LYS A 147 11.70 15.24 -2.98
CA LYS A 147 12.70 16.33 -3.01
C LYS A 147 12.84 17.02 -1.65
N ASP A 148 11.80 16.91 -0.81
CA ASP A 148 11.69 17.54 0.50
C ASP A 148 10.92 16.60 1.45
N TYR A 149 11.62 16.13 2.48
CA TYR A 149 11.05 15.19 3.45
C TYR A 149 10.12 15.87 4.47
N ASP A 150 10.32 17.17 4.75
CA ASP A 150 9.43 17.91 5.66
C ASP A 150 8.07 18.16 4.98
N LYS A 151 8.06 18.42 3.67
CA LYS A 151 6.83 18.46 2.88
C LYS A 151 6.13 17.09 2.79
N TRP A 152 6.89 15.99 2.69
CA TRP A 152 6.33 14.65 2.78
C TRP A 152 5.67 14.39 4.15
N HIS A 153 6.35 14.77 5.24
CA HIS A 153 5.79 14.68 6.59
C HIS A 153 4.50 15.48 6.72
N LEU A 154 4.47 16.72 6.24
CA LEU A 154 3.26 17.55 6.24
C LEU A 154 2.13 16.91 5.43
N LEU A 155 2.43 16.30 4.27
CA LEU A 155 1.43 15.57 3.49
C LEU A 155 0.81 14.42 4.29
N ILE A 156 1.62 13.62 4.96
CA ILE A 156 1.10 12.55 5.82
C ILE A 156 0.26 13.14 6.95
N GLU A 157 0.77 14.16 7.65
CA GLU A 157 0.09 14.78 8.78
C GLU A 157 -1.30 15.33 8.38
N GLU A 158 -1.37 16.13 7.30
CA GLU A 158 -2.62 16.71 6.82
C GLU A 158 -3.58 15.65 6.28
N THR A 159 -3.08 14.61 5.63
CA THR A 159 -3.92 13.48 5.19
C THR A 159 -4.59 12.81 6.38
N ILE A 160 -3.82 12.48 7.42
CA ILE A 160 -4.36 11.77 8.58
C ILE A 160 -5.30 12.67 9.40
N LYS A 161 -4.99 13.96 9.55
CA LYS A 161 -5.89 14.94 10.18
C LYS A 161 -7.21 15.04 9.44
N HIS A 162 -7.18 15.13 8.10
CA HIS A 162 -8.38 15.19 7.27
C HIS A 162 -9.24 13.93 7.45
N LEU A 163 -8.65 12.74 7.38
CA LEU A 163 -9.38 11.48 7.58
C LEU A 163 -10.00 11.38 8.97
N ALA A 164 -9.24 11.70 10.02
CA ALA A 164 -9.73 11.70 11.39
C ALA A 164 -10.87 12.73 11.59
N SER A 165 -10.78 13.89 10.95
CA SER A 165 -11.82 14.92 11.00
C SER A 165 -13.09 14.52 10.24
N LYS A 166 -12.97 13.91 9.07
CA LYS A 166 -14.10 13.56 8.19
C LYS A 166 -14.83 12.31 8.65
N TYR A 167 -14.09 11.29 9.10
CA TYR A 167 -14.65 9.96 9.41
C TYR A 167 -14.68 9.62 10.90
N SER A 168 -14.15 10.48 11.77
CA SER A 168 -13.87 10.25 13.20
C SER A 168 -12.65 9.37 13.46
N MET A 169 -11.93 9.66 14.54
CA MET A 169 -10.78 8.85 14.97
C MET A 169 -11.17 7.40 15.29
N GLU A 170 -12.38 7.17 15.85
CA GLU A 170 -12.86 5.82 16.17
C GLU A 170 -12.93 4.95 14.92
N GLU A 171 -13.56 5.45 13.85
CA GLU A 171 -13.63 4.72 12.59
C GLU A 171 -12.26 4.53 11.97
N VAL A 172 -11.43 5.58 11.89
CA VAL A 172 -10.12 5.52 11.22
C VAL A 172 -9.14 4.58 11.94
N ASN A 173 -9.22 4.46 13.27
CA ASN A 173 -8.43 3.49 14.03
C ASN A 173 -8.75 2.02 13.69
N THR A 174 -9.91 1.75 13.07
CA THR A 174 -10.27 0.39 12.62
C THR A 174 -9.64 0.01 11.28
N TRP A 175 -9.02 0.96 10.58
CA TRP A 175 -8.41 0.77 9.27
C TRP A 175 -6.99 0.19 9.38
N TYR A 176 -6.40 -0.10 8.23
CA TYR A 176 -4.98 -0.44 8.11
C TYR A 176 -4.30 0.61 7.25
N PHE A 177 -3.06 0.95 7.58
CA PHE A 177 -2.25 1.88 6.80
C PHE A 177 -0.91 1.22 6.47
N GLU A 178 -0.38 1.52 5.30
CA GLU A 178 0.89 0.98 4.85
C GLU A 178 1.63 1.98 3.98
N LEU A 179 2.94 2.13 4.23
CA LEU A 179 3.79 2.95 3.39
C LEU A 179 4.25 2.18 2.15
N TRP A 180 3.82 2.68 0.98
CA TRP A 180 4.34 2.27 -0.33
C TRP A 180 4.10 0.79 -0.67
N ASN A 181 4.23 0.45 -1.95
CA ASN A 181 4.14 -0.93 -2.44
C ASN A 181 5.46 -1.39 -3.03
N GLU A 182 5.92 -2.59 -2.66
CA GLU A 182 7.05 -3.30 -3.27
C GLU A 182 8.28 -2.40 -3.54
N PRO A 183 8.82 -1.70 -2.50
CA PRO A 183 9.95 -0.77 -2.65
C PRO A 183 11.28 -1.48 -2.97
N ASP A 184 11.29 -2.82 -3.03
CA ASP A 184 12.43 -3.62 -3.47
C ASP A 184 12.50 -3.79 -5.00
N ILE A 185 11.52 -3.30 -5.75
CA ILE A 185 11.54 -3.33 -7.22
C ILE A 185 11.27 -1.93 -7.79
N PHE A 186 10.94 -1.85 -9.09
CA PHE A 186 10.78 -0.60 -9.83
C PHE A 186 9.71 0.36 -9.28
N TYR A 187 8.91 -0.03 -8.27
CA TYR A 187 8.01 0.88 -7.57
C TYR A 187 8.78 1.91 -6.70
N TRP A 188 10.08 1.73 -6.44
CA TRP A 188 10.92 2.68 -5.70
C TRP A 188 12.30 2.84 -6.35
N ASN A 189 12.68 4.08 -6.67
CA ASN A 189 13.98 4.39 -7.29
C ASN A 189 15.08 4.78 -6.29
N GLY A 190 14.73 5.01 -5.02
CA GLY A 190 15.70 5.31 -3.96
C GLY A 190 16.42 4.05 -3.46
N ASN A 191 17.38 4.24 -2.57
CA ASN A 191 18.03 3.13 -1.87
C ASN A 191 17.24 2.72 -0.60
N PRO A 192 17.54 1.56 0.02
CA PRO A 192 16.83 1.10 1.22
C PRO A 192 16.89 2.06 2.42
N GLY A 193 17.99 2.82 2.58
CA GLY A 193 18.12 3.83 3.63
C GLY A 193 17.22 5.05 3.39
N GLU A 194 17.02 5.44 2.13
CA GLU A 194 16.07 6.52 1.79
C GLU A 194 14.62 6.09 2.00
N TYR A 195 14.29 4.81 1.77
CA TYR A 195 13.00 4.25 2.13
C TYR A 195 12.80 4.23 3.66
N CYS A 196 13.82 3.84 4.42
CA CYS A 196 13.78 3.91 5.88
C CYS A 196 13.58 5.36 6.37
N LYS A 197 14.25 6.34 5.75
CA LYS A 197 14.02 7.75 6.01
C LYS A 197 12.57 8.17 5.70
N LEU A 198 12.01 7.71 4.58
CA LEU A 198 10.62 7.98 4.24
C LEU A 198 9.66 7.42 5.31
N PHE A 199 9.92 6.18 5.75
CA PHE A 199 9.15 5.52 6.79
C PHE A 199 9.21 6.25 8.13
N ASP A 200 10.38 6.74 8.55
CA ASP A 200 10.52 7.47 9.81
C ASP A 200 9.73 8.78 9.83
N TYR A 201 9.75 9.52 8.70
CA TYR A 201 8.98 10.74 8.55
C TYR A 201 7.46 10.44 8.50
N THR A 202 7.06 9.36 7.80
CA THR A 202 5.67 8.91 7.78
C THR A 202 5.19 8.47 9.16
N GLU A 203 5.94 7.64 9.86
CA GLU A 203 5.59 7.10 11.18
C GLU A 203 5.40 8.21 12.21
N HIS A 204 6.33 9.18 12.24
CA HIS A 204 6.23 10.31 13.14
C HIS A 204 5.00 11.18 12.83
N ALA A 205 4.77 11.56 11.56
CA ALA A 205 3.62 12.36 11.17
C ALA A 205 2.29 11.64 11.44
N PHE A 206 2.25 10.34 11.15
CA PHE A 206 1.07 9.50 11.29
C PHE A 206 0.65 9.34 12.76
N HIS A 207 1.56 8.90 13.63
CA HIS A 207 1.24 8.64 15.03
C HIS A 207 1.13 9.91 15.89
N ALA A 208 1.64 11.05 15.42
CA ALA A 208 1.35 12.35 16.04
C ALA A 208 -0.16 12.68 15.99
N VAL A 209 -0.87 12.18 14.97
CA VAL A 209 -2.31 12.41 14.78
C VAL A 209 -3.14 11.22 15.27
N LEU A 210 -2.74 9.99 14.92
CA LEU A 210 -3.44 8.75 15.28
C LEU A 210 -2.55 7.81 16.10
N PRO A 211 -2.37 8.03 17.41
CA PRO A 211 -1.46 7.24 18.23
C PRO A 211 -1.83 5.76 18.34
N GLU A 212 -3.10 5.41 18.18
CA GLU A 212 -3.62 4.04 18.33
C GLU A 212 -3.82 3.31 16.98
N ALA A 213 -3.67 4.01 15.85
CA ALA A 213 -3.82 3.39 14.54
C ALA A 213 -2.63 2.50 14.19
N ARG A 214 -2.80 1.66 13.18
CA ARG A 214 -1.82 0.66 12.75
C ARG A 214 -1.18 1.07 11.44
N LEU A 215 0.14 1.22 11.45
CA LEU A 215 0.97 1.50 10.27
C LEU A 215 1.94 0.34 10.00
N SER A 216 1.99 -0.11 8.74
CA SER A 216 2.91 -1.15 8.28
C SER A 216 3.85 -0.71 7.17
N GLY A 217 4.79 -1.61 6.91
CA GLY A 217 5.67 -1.68 5.76
C GLY A 217 6.46 -3.00 5.80
N PRO A 218 7.33 -3.26 4.83
CA PRO A 218 7.56 -2.48 3.62
C PRO A 218 6.79 -2.97 2.40
N ALA A 219 5.91 -3.98 2.54
CA ALA A 219 5.19 -4.61 1.43
C ALA A 219 6.12 -5.11 0.29
N VAL A 220 7.28 -5.66 0.66
CA VAL A 220 8.25 -6.19 -0.33
C VAL A 220 7.69 -7.35 -1.13
N THR A 221 8.29 -7.61 -2.29
CA THR A 221 8.04 -8.85 -3.06
C THR A 221 8.53 -10.11 -2.32
N GLY A 222 8.35 -11.29 -2.92
CA GLY A 222 8.60 -12.58 -2.28
C GLY A 222 10.00 -12.70 -1.65
N ILE A 223 10.04 -13.07 -0.36
CA ILE A 223 11.23 -13.13 0.49
C ILE A 223 11.98 -14.45 0.24
N PHE A 224 12.32 -14.72 -1.01
CA PHE A 224 13.04 -15.93 -1.40
C PHE A 224 14.48 -15.91 -0.87
N GLU A 225 15.05 -17.10 -0.68
CA GLU A 225 16.46 -17.26 -0.28
C GLU A 225 17.39 -16.55 -1.27
N ASP A 226 18.38 -15.82 -0.73
CA ASP A 226 19.32 -14.95 -1.45
C ASP A 226 18.72 -13.82 -2.32
N GLY A 227 17.40 -13.64 -2.29
CA GLY A 227 16.69 -12.61 -3.07
C GLY A 227 16.96 -11.18 -2.60
N HIS A 228 16.84 -10.22 -3.54
CA HIS A 228 16.95 -8.80 -3.24
C HIS A 228 15.88 -8.34 -2.23
N ALA A 229 14.63 -8.78 -2.39
CA ALA A 229 13.53 -8.53 -1.47
C ALA A 229 13.87 -8.91 -0.02
N LYS A 230 14.48 -10.09 0.19
CA LYS A 230 14.90 -10.55 1.53
C LYS A 230 15.96 -9.62 2.15
N LYS A 231 16.90 -9.12 1.35
CA LYS A 231 17.93 -8.18 1.83
C LYS A 231 17.31 -6.84 2.20
N PHE A 232 16.43 -6.30 1.35
CA PHE A 232 15.68 -5.07 1.62
C PHE A 232 14.85 -5.21 2.90
N PHE A 233 14.09 -6.29 3.01
CA PHE A 233 13.22 -6.58 4.15
C PHE A 233 14.01 -6.66 5.46
N ARG A 234 15.12 -7.40 5.49
CA ARG A 234 15.97 -7.48 6.70
C ARG A 234 16.58 -6.13 7.05
N PHE A 235 16.99 -5.35 6.05
CA PHE A 235 17.52 -4.00 6.29
C PHE A 235 16.47 -3.11 6.94
N PHE A 236 15.24 -3.10 6.41
CA PHE A 236 14.12 -2.34 6.96
C PHE A 236 13.77 -2.77 8.39
N LEU A 237 13.62 -4.08 8.65
CA LEU A 237 13.30 -4.57 9.99
C LEU A 237 14.41 -4.27 11.01
N GLU A 238 15.68 -4.33 10.58
CA GLU A 238 16.81 -3.93 11.43
C GLU A 238 16.77 -2.42 11.74
N HIS A 239 16.41 -1.60 10.76
CA HIS A 239 16.21 -0.16 10.96
C HIS A 239 15.10 0.12 11.98
N CYS A 240 13.91 -0.45 11.80
CA CYS A 240 12.81 -0.27 12.75
C CYS A 240 13.17 -0.77 14.17
N ARG A 241 13.94 -1.85 14.30
CA ARG A 241 14.32 -2.39 15.62
C ARG A 241 15.42 -1.56 16.31
N SER A 242 16.44 -1.13 15.56
CA SER A 242 17.69 -0.64 16.14
C SER A 242 18.44 0.40 15.33
N GLY A 243 17.96 0.78 14.15
CA GLY A 243 18.51 1.88 13.36
C GLY A 243 18.36 3.22 14.05
N ALA A 244 19.09 4.23 13.57
CA ALA A 244 18.86 5.61 14.00
C ALA A 244 17.69 6.16 13.19
N ASN A 245 16.60 6.54 13.86
CA ASN A 245 15.45 7.16 13.24
C ASN A 245 15.85 8.51 12.64
N TYR A 246 15.63 8.69 11.34
CA TYR A 246 16.08 9.86 10.59
C TYR A 246 15.36 11.16 10.97
N TYR A 247 14.18 11.09 11.61
CA TYR A 247 13.44 12.27 12.06
C TYR A 247 13.77 12.62 13.52
N THR A 248 13.68 11.64 14.42
CA THR A 248 13.81 11.87 15.86
C THR A 248 15.24 11.73 16.38
N ASN A 249 16.16 11.15 15.59
CA ASN A 249 17.49 10.71 16.00
C ASN A 249 17.50 9.67 17.13
N GLN A 250 16.34 9.10 17.48
CA GLN A 250 16.23 8.04 18.48
C GLN A 250 16.53 6.67 17.87
N LYS A 251 16.66 5.65 18.72
CA LYS A 251 16.90 4.28 18.28
C LYS A 251 15.58 3.58 17.95
N GLY A 252 15.48 3.06 16.74
CA GLY A 252 14.33 2.33 16.23
C GLY A 252 13.18 3.23 15.79
N THR A 253 12.22 2.62 15.11
CA THR A 253 11.00 3.25 14.60
C THR A 253 9.85 2.27 14.81
N ARG A 254 8.71 2.76 15.30
CA ARG A 254 7.51 1.94 15.53
C ARG A 254 7.07 1.25 14.23
N LEU A 255 6.70 -0.03 14.33
CA LEU A 255 6.14 -0.81 13.24
C LEU A 255 5.04 -1.71 13.82
N ASP A 256 3.77 -1.41 13.52
CA ASP A 256 2.64 -2.06 14.17
C ASP A 256 2.39 -3.48 13.66
N PHE A 257 2.61 -3.68 12.36
CA PHE A 257 2.53 -4.98 11.72
C PHE A 257 3.40 -5.02 10.47
N ILE A 258 3.73 -6.24 10.02
CA ILE A 258 4.68 -6.48 8.94
C ILE A 258 3.93 -7.06 7.74
N THR A 259 4.22 -6.54 6.56
CA THR A 259 3.59 -6.96 5.30
C THR A 259 4.61 -7.29 4.23
N PHE A 260 4.26 -8.26 3.38
CA PHE A 260 5.07 -8.75 2.27
C PHE A 260 4.19 -9.56 1.32
N HIS A 261 4.62 -9.70 0.06
CA HIS A 261 3.88 -10.38 -0.98
C HIS A 261 4.44 -11.76 -1.29
N VAL A 262 3.62 -12.80 -1.10
CA VAL A 262 3.96 -14.19 -1.44
C VAL A 262 2.94 -14.71 -2.44
N LYS A 263 3.40 -15.16 -3.60
CA LYS A 263 2.54 -15.69 -4.67
C LYS A 263 2.91 -17.15 -4.92
N GLY A 264 1.91 -18.04 -4.90
CA GLY A 264 2.10 -19.50 -4.95
C GLY A 264 2.55 -20.07 -6.31
N GLY A 265 2.82 -19.23 -7.31
CA GLY A 265 3.29 -19.67 -8.62
C GLY A 265 3.87 -18.54 -9.45
N GLY A 266 4.87 -18.85 -10.28
CA GLY A 266 5.31 -17.97 -11.37
C GLY A 266 4.35 -18.06 -12.55
N PHE A 267 4.35 -17.04 -13.42
CA PHE A 267 3.75 -17.11 -14.75
C PHE A 267 4.81 -17.57 -15.75
N PRO A 268 5.05 -18.88 -15.95
CA PRO A 268 5.85 -19.28 -17.09
C PRO A 268 5.08 -18.87 -18.35
N PHE A 269 5.75 -18.23 -19.32
CA PHE A 269 5.27 -18.05 -20.70
C PHE A 269 5.15 -19.39 -21.46
N LYS A 270 4.86 -20.49 -20.74
CA LYS A 270 4.49 -21.78 -21.29
C LYS A 270 2.98 -21.82 -21.37
N ILE A 271 2.44 -21.46 -22.53
CA ILE A 271 1.00 -21.47 -22.84
C ILE A 271 0.36 -22.86 -22.53
N ARG A 272 1.16 -23.93 -22.58
CA ARG A 272 0.76 -25.31 -22.22
C ARG A 272 1.45 -25.84 -20.97
N ALA A 273 1.78 -25.00 -20.00
CA ALA A 273 2.31 -25.45 -18.72
C ALA A 273 1.36 -26.50 -18.11
N LYS A 274 1.92 -27.63 -17.65
CA LYS A 274 1.13 -28.53 -16.80
C LYS A 274 0.66 -27.73 -15.60
N LYS A 275 -0.62 -27.86 -15.23
CA LYS A 275 -1.20 -27.22 -14.04
C LYS A 275 -0.29 -27.54 -12.85
N ALA A 276 0.46 -26.54 -12.39
CA ALA A 276 1.12 -26.61 -11.12
C ALA A 276 0.04 -26.43 -10.06
N VAL A 277 -0.07 -27.37 -9.13
CA VAL A 277 -0.89 -27.14 -7.94
C VAL A 277 -0.03 -26.28 -7.04
N PRO A 278 -0.41 -25.02 -6.74
CA PRO A 278 0.31 -24.28 -5.71
C PRO A 278 0.23 -25.10 -4.44
N SER A 279 1.36 -25.60 -3.96
CA SER A 279 1.39 -26.33 -2.69
C SER A 279 1.51 -25.31 -1.57
N VAL A 280 0.74 -25.51 -0.50
CA VAL A 280 0.95 -24.82 0.78
C VAL A 280 2.41 -24.95 1.22
N GLU A 281 3.06 -26.07 0.90
CA GLU A 281 4.50 -26.28 1.09
C GLU A 281 5.37 -25.22 0.41
N SER A 282 5.09 -24.82 -0.84
CA SER A 282 5.82 -23.75 -1.53
C SER A 282 5.64 -22.39 -0.84
N LEU A 283 4.44 -22.11 -0.32
CA LEU A 283 4.19 -20.91 0.49
C LEU A 283 4.94 -20.98 1.83
N VAL A 284 4.95 -22.13 2.50
CA VAL A 284 5.66 -22.33 3.77
C VAL A 284 7.17 -22.19 3.60
N HIS A 285 7.74 -22.64 2.48
CA HIS A 285 9.16 -22.44 2.17
C HIS A 285 9.53 -20.97 1.93
N GLN A 286 8.60 -20.14 1.49
CA GLN A 286 8.84 -18.71 1.26
C GLN A 286 8.80 -17.87 2.54
N VAL A 287 8.27 -18.42 3.63
CA VAL A 287 8.08 -17.71 4.92
C VAL A 287 9.08 -18.18 5.99
N LYS A 288 9.84 -19.25 5.74
CA LYS A 288 10.91 -19.76 6.63
C LYS A 288 12.23 -19.03 6.43
#